data_AF-A0A800BWM9-F1
#
_entry.id   AF-A0A800BWM9-F1
#
_cell.length_a   1.000
_cell.length_b   1.000
_cell.length_c   1.000
_cell.angle_alpha   90.00
_cell.angle_beta   90.00
_cell.angle_gamma   90.00
#
_symmetry.space_group_name_H-M   'P 1'
#
loop_
_entity.id
_entity.type
_entity.pdbx_description
1 polymer ?
#
loop_
_entity_poly.entity_id
_entity_poly.type
_entity_poly.pdbx_seq_one_letter_code
_entity_poly.pdbx_strand_id
1 'polypeptide(L)'
;RKFPAQEAWTKLLDVIVQVGRTGALTPVAKLAPVRVGGVNVSSATLHNFEEIRRKDIRIGDTVIVRRAGDVIPEVVGPVLSRRPADAKEIIPPKKCPVCGADVIQEPGKAVLRCSGGLYCPAQRQRALEHFVSRKAMDIRGLGPKLIAKLVEKGWVEHPDDFYRLSADQLVTLEGMGTKSAHNIINAIEASKNTTLPRFLYALGIPEVGEVTAEQLAQHFGTLEAIMQADEAALEAVEDIGPVVAHNIVTFFRQPVNQKVIQGLLQAGIHWDDIHPSKDAASSASFFAGKTVVLTGTLHTMTRDEAKARLKALGAHVTNSVSRKTDFVIAGEKAGSKLAKAQQLGIPVLNEQQFLEKLGGQTP
;
A
#
# COMPACT_ATOMS: atom_id res chain seq x y z
N ARG A 1 -11.97 24.04 -1.59
CA ARG A 1 -13.18 23.60 -0.83
C ARG A 1 -13.51 22.21 -1.36
N LYS A 2 -13.38 21.12 -0.57
CA LYS A 2 -13.87 19.80 -1.04
C LYS A 2 -15.38 19.93 -1.19
N PHE A 3 -15.92 19.59 -2.36
CA PHE A 3 -17.37 19.54 -2.54
C PHE A 3 -17.98 18.56 -1.53
N PRO A 4 -19.21 18.77 -1.06
CA PRO A 4 -19.90 17.80 -0.20
C PRO A 4 -19.84 16.43 -0.86
N ALA A 5 -19.50 15.39 -0.11
CA ALA A 5 -19.52 14.03 -0.62
C ALA A 5 -20.95 13.73 -1.08
N GLN A 6 -21.12 13.26 -2.32
CA GLN A 6 -22.43 12.85 -2.80
C GLN A 6 -22.85 11.58 -2.06
N GLU A 7 -24.03 11.62 -1.45
CA GLU A 7 -24.62 10.50 -0.72
C GLU A 7 -25.84 9.99 -1.48
N ALA A 8 -26.06 8.68 -1.42
CA ALA A 8 -27.29 8.06 -1.90
C ALA A 8 -27.74 6.98 -0.93
N TRP A 9 -29.04 6.70 -0.94
CA TRP A 9 -29.62 5.62 -0.14
C TRP A 9 -29.80 4.39 -1.02
N THR A 10 -29.49 3.23 -0.48
CA THR A 10 -29.73 1.95 -1.16
C THR A 10 -29.94 0.83 -0.15
N LYS A 11 -30.41 -0.32 -0.62
CA LYS A 11 -30.61 -1.50 0.23
C LYS A 11 -29.31 -2.27 0.39
N LEU A 12 -28.96 -2.62 1.64
CA LEU A 12 -27.91 -3.59 1.96
C LEU A 12 -28.46 -5.00 1.73
N LEU A 13 -28.03 -5.65 0.66
CA LEU A 13 -28.50 -6.98 0.26
C LEU A 13 -27.81 -8.09 1.04
N ASP A 14 -26.49 -7.97 1.23
CA ASP A 14 -25.67 -8.98 1.88
C ASP A 14 -24.33 -8.38 2.34
N VAL A 15 -23.55 -9.11 3.14
CA VAL A 15 -22.18 -8.77 3.51
C VAL A 15 -21.27 -9.95 3.24
N ILE A 16 -20.30 -9.75 2.35
CA ILE A 16 -19.25 -10.73 2.12
C ILE A 16 -18.00 -10.35 2.93
N VAL A 17 -17.20 -11.36 3.28
CA VAL A 17 -15.95 -11.15 4.02
C VAL A 17 -14.77 -11.42 3.09
N GLN A 18 -13.95 -10.40 2.87
CA GLN A 18 -12.70 -10.55 2.14
C GLN A 18 -11.56 -10.82 3.11
N VAL A 19 -10.68 -11.75 2.76
CA VAL A 19 -9.45 -12.02 3.50
C VAL A 19 -8.30 -11.30 2.79
N GLY A 20 -7.69 -10.34 3.47
CA GLY A 20 -6.55 -9.58 2.99
C GLY A 20 -5.23 -10.36 3.08
N ARG A 21 -4.16 -9.78 2.54
CA ARG A 21 -2.80 -10.32 2.55
C ARG A 21 -2.31 -10.74 3.95
N THR A 22 -2.52 -9.88 4.93
CA THR A 22 -2.11 -10.10 6.33
C THR A 22 -3.18 -10.84 7.15
N GLY A 23 -4.09 -11.53 6.46
CA GLY A 23 -5.21 -12.23 7.07
C GLY A 23 -6.36 -11.35 7.52
N ALA A 24 -6.30 -10.02 7.40
CA ALA A 24 -7.39 -9.13 7.81
C ALA A 24 -8.73 -9.51 7.17
N LEU A 25 -9.78 -9.65 7.99
CA LEU A 25 -11.15 -9.94 7.57
C LEU A 25 -11.88 -8.62 7.37
N THR A 26 -12.03 -8.21 6.12
CA THR A 26 -12.70 -6.96 5.75
C THR A 26 -14.12 -7.24 5.28
N PRO A 27 -15.15 -6.78 6.02
CA PRO A 27 -16.53 -6.89 5.56
C PRO A 27 -16.81 -5.89 4.43
N VAL A 28 -17.45 -6.39 3.37
CA VAL A 28 -17.83 -5.61 2.19
C VAL A 28 -19.33 -5.76 1.96
N ALA A 29 -20.02 -4.61 1.95
CA ALA A 29 -21.44 -4.54 1.67
C ALA A 29 -21.72 -4.91 0.20
N LYS A 30 -22.71 -5.77 -0.02
CA LYS A 30 -23.37 -5.97 -1.32
C LYS A 30 -24.63 -5.12 -1.32
N LEU A 31 -24.70 -4.20 -2.27
CA LEU A 31 -25.74 -3.18 -2.31
C LEU A 31 -26.64 -3.40 -3.52
N ALA A 32 -27.91 -3.04 -3.37
CA ALA A 32 -28.74 -2.80 -4.55
C ALA A 32 -28.07 -1.71 -5.39
N PRO A 33 -27.94 -1.88 -6.73
CA PRO A 33 -27.26 -0.91 -7.57
C PRO A 33 -27.80 0.50 -7.38
N VAL A 34 -26.91 1.46 -7.06
CA VAL A 34 -27.27 2.86 -6.83
C VAL A 34 -26.23 3.78 -7.47
N ARG A 35 -26.67 4.94 -7.95
CA ARG A 35 -25.76 5.93 -8.56
C ARG A 35 -25.28 6.93 -7.52
N VAL A 36 -23.96 7.05 -7.35
CA VAL A 36 -23.32 7.95 -6.38
C VAL A 36 -22.13 8.64 -7.05
N GLY A 37 -22.09 9.97 -7.12
CA GLY A 37 -20.94 10.63 -7.76
C GLY A 37 -20.80 10.28 -9.24
N GLY A 38 -21.91 10.13 -9.95
CA GLY A 38 -21.95 9.79 -11.39
C GLY A 38 -21.72 8.32 -11.75
N VAL A 39 -21.24 7.48 -10.82
CA VAL A 39 -20.94 6.04 -11.04
C VAL A 39 -21.96 5.12 -10.38
N ASN A 40 -22.17 3.94 -10.96
CA ASN A 40 -22.99 2.89 -10.34
C ASN A 40 -22.16 2.14 -9.29
N VAL A 41 -22.70 2.06 -8.08
CA VAL A 41 -22.11 1.40 -6.92
C VAL A 41 -22.99 0.20 -6.55
N SER A 42 -22.37 -0.98 -6.47
CA SER A 42 -22.99 -2.22 -6.00
C SER A 42 -22.22 -2.86 -4.84
N SER A 43 -21.11 -2.25 -4.44
CA SER A 43 -20.32 -2.68 -3.28
C SER A 43 -19.68 -1.49 -2.59
N ALA A 44 -19.59 -1.56 -1.26
CA ALA A 44 -18.98 -0.52 -0.43
C ALA A 44 -18.26 -1.13 0.77
N THR A 45 -17.21 -0.45 1.25
CA THR A 45 -16.51 -0.89 2.47
C THR A 45 -17.38 -0.67 3.72
N LEU A 46 -17.33 -1.62 4.65
CA LEU A 46 -17.87 -1.50 6.01
C LEU A 46 -16.74 -1.29 7.05
N HIS A 47 -15.50 -1.11 6.59
CA HIS A 47 -14.27 -0.95 7.38
C HIS A 47 -13.89 -2.19 8.19
N ASN A 48 -14.62 -2.50 9.26
CA ASN A 48 -14.39 -3.66 10.12
C ASN A 48 -15.69 -4.00 10.89
N PHE A 49 -15.70 -5.16 11.56
CA PHE A 49 -16.89 -5.62 12.29
C PHE A 49 -17.23 -4.78 13.53
N GLU A 50 -16.25 -4.08 14.11
CA GLU A 50 -16.50 -3.16 15.21
C GLU A 50 -17.28 -1.93 14.74
N GLU A 51 -16.94 -1.38 13.57
CA GLU A 51 -17.68 -0.27 12.96
C GLU A 51 -19.10 -0.66 12.55
N ILE A 52 -19.29 -1.89 12.07
CA ILE A 52 -20.63 -2.43 11.80
C ILE A 52 -21.48 -2.42 13.07
N ARG A 53 -20.93 -2.91 14.19
CA ARG A 53 -21.62 -2.92 15.49
C ARG A 53 -21.86 -1.52 16.02
N ARG A 54 -20.85 -0.64 15.97
CA ARG A 54 -20.92 0.75 16.43
C ARG A 54 -22.03 1.53 15.71
N LYS A 55 -22.22 1.27 14.42
CA LYS A 55 -23.25 1.91 13.59
C LYS A 55 -24.59 1.14 13.56
N ASP A 56 -24.67 -0.02 14.23
CA ASP A 56 -25.81 -0.95 14.19
C ASP A 56 -26.29 -1.22 12.75
N ILE A 57 -25.38 -1.55 11.84
CA ILE A 57 -25.72 -1.88 10.45
C ILE A 57 -26.22 -3.32 10.39
N ARG A 58 -27.31 -3.56 9.66
CA ARG A 58 -27.93 -4.90 9.50
C ARG A 58 -28.21 -5.23 8.04
N ILE A 59 -28.09 -6.50 7.68
CA ILE A 59 -28.49 -6.97 6.34
C ILE A 59 -29.99 -6.72 6.17
N GLY A 60 -30.37 -6.14 5.04
CA GLY A 60 -31.73 -5.68 4.75
C GLY A 60 -31.95 -4.19 4.97
N ASP A 61 -31.08 -3.50 5.72
CA ASP A 61 -31.20 -2.06 5.98
C ASP A 61 -31.21 -1.23 4.69
N THR A 62 -31.95 -0.12 4.73
CA THR A 62 -31.64 1.00 3.85
C THR A 62 -30.42 1.72 4.43
N VAL A 63 -29.33 1.81 3.67
CA VAL A 63 -28.06 2.40 4.11
C VAL A 63 -27.70 3.63 3.31
N ILE A 64 -27.01 4.56 3.96
CA ILE A 64 -26.44 5.76 3.33
C ILE A 64 -25.05 5.39 2.81
N VAL A 65 -24.83 5.58 1.52
CA VAL A 65 -23.57 5.29 0.83
C VAL A 65 -23.00 6.58 0.29
N ARG A 66 -21.71 6.81 0.49
CA ARG A 66 -21.00 7.97 -0.06
C ARG A 66 -19.69 7.56 -0.71
N ARG A 67 -19.20 8.39 -1.61
CA ARG A 67 -17.84 8.26 -2.16
C ARG A 67 -16.91 9.21 -1.44
N ALA A 68 -16.00 8.66 -0.64
CA ALA A 68 -14.95 9.46 -0.01
C ALA A 68 -13.87 9.79 -1.06
N GLY A 69 -13.70 11.08 -1.36
CA GLY A 69 -12.65 11.57 -2.26
C GLY A 69 -12.68 10.99 -3.68
N ASP A 70 -13.87 10.71 -4.21
CA ASP A 70 -14.12 10.20 -5.57
C ASP A 70 -13.46 8.87 -5.94
N VAL A 71 -13.07 8.02 -4.96
CA VAL A 71 -12.47 6.71 -5.27
C VAL A 71 -13.25 5.55 -4.66
N ILE A 72 -13.31 5.42 -3.33
CA ILE A 72 -13.85 4.22 -2.66
C ILE A 72 -15.23 4.51 -2.05
N PRO A 73 -16.29 3.77 -2.44
CA PRO A 73 -17.58 3.86 -1.78
C PRO A 73 -17.53 3.26 -0.37
N GLU A 74 -18.14 3.95 0.60
CA GLU A 74 -18.28 3.47 1.99
C GLU A 74 -19.72 3.60 2.47
N VAL A 75 -20.10 2.72 3.41
CA VAL A 75 -21.37 2.83 4.13
C VAL A 75 -21.21 3.77 5.32
N VAL A 76 -21.95 4.87 5.31
CA VAL A 76 -21.95 5.87 6.38
C VAL A 76 -22.68 5.33 7.60
N GLY A 77 -23.88 4.77 7.40
CA GLY A 77 -24.73 4.18 8.44
C GLY A 77 -26.12 3.80 7.92
N PRO A 78 -26.98 3.22 8.76
CA PRO A 78 -28.35 2.85 8.41
C PRO A 78 -29.30 4.05 8.47
N VAL A 79 -30.36 4.01 7.67
CA VAL A 79 -31.54 4.88 7.77
C VAL A 79 -32.54 4.18 8.69
N LEU A 80 -32.40 4.38 10.01
CA LEU A 80 -33.13 3.62 11.04
C LEU A 80 -34.66 3.68 10.88
N SER A 81 -35.21 4.81 10.43
CA SER A 81 -36.65 4.98 10.18
C SER A 81 -37.20 4.10 9.04
N ARG A 82 -36.33 3.46 8.27
CA ARG A 82 -36.67 2.55 7.16
C ARG A 82 -36.17 1.13 7.38
N ARG A 83 -35.77 0.78 8.61
CA ARG A 83 -35.34 -0.57 8.93
C ARG A 83 -36.52 -1.53 8.79
N PRO A 84 -36.40 -2.58 7.95
CA PRO A 84 -37.44 -3.58 7.88
C PRO A 84 -37.41 -4.48 9.13
N ALA A 85 -38.55 -5.06 9.50
CA ALA A 85 -38.68 -5.89 10.69
C ALA A 85 -37.82 -7.18 10.64
N ASP A 86 -37.48 -7.65 9.44
CA ASP A 86 -36.68 -8.85 9.17
C ASP A 86 -35.18 -8.56 9.00
N ALA A 87 -34.71 -7.36 9.33
CA ALA A 87 -33.29 -6.98 9.25
C ALA A 87 -32.41 -7.88 10.13
N LYS A 88 -31.32 -8.42 9.56
CA LYS A 88 -30.47 -9.42 10.22
C LYS A 88 -29.16 -8.82 10.71
N GLU A 89 -28.78 -9.17 11.93
CA GLU A 89 -27.47 -8.82 12.48
C GLU A 89 -26.32 -9.41 11.65
N ILE A 90 -25.25 -8.64 11.49
CA ILE A 90 -24.03 -9.07 10.82
C ILE A 90 -23.06 -9.62 11.88
N ILE A 91 -22.92 -10.94 11.90
CA ILE A 91 -22.06 -11.63 12.87
C ILE A 91 -20.69 -11.92 12.22
N PRO A 92 -19.56 -11.56 12.86
CA PRO A 92 -18.25 -11.93 12.35
C PRO A 92 -18.07 -13.45 12.34
N PRO A 93 -17.46 -14.01 11.29
CA PRO A 93 -17.24 -15.45 11.24
C PRO A 93 -16.18 -15.85 12.27
N LYS A 94 -16.42 -16.97 12.98
CA LYS A 94 -15.44 -17.55 13.91
C LYS A 94 -14.30 -18.29 13.21
N LYS A 95 -14.54 -18.71 11.96
CA LYS A 95 -13.57 -19.39 11.10
C LYS A 95 -13.40 -18.62 9.80
N CYS A 96 -12.19 -18.64 9.24
CA CYS A 96 -11.88 -17.99 7.98
C CYS A 96 -12.75 -18.58 6.85
N PRO A 97 -13.48 -17.75 6.09
CA PRO A 97 -14.37 -18.23 5.03
C PRO A 97 -13.62 -18.84 3.83
N VAL A 98 -12.29 -18.73 3.78
CA VAL A 98 -11.45 -19.25 2.69
C VAL A 98 -10.75 -20.55 3.10
N CYS A 99 -10.16 -20.62 4.28
CA CYS A 99 -9.32 -21.76 4.70
C CYS A 99 -9.80 -22.49 5.96
N GLY A 100 -10.90 -22.04 6.58
CA GLY A 100 -11.45 -22.67 7.79
C GLY A 100 -10.62 -22.47 9.07
N ALA A 101 -9.45 -21.83 9.01
CA ALA A 101 -8.64 -21.50 10.18
C ALA A 101 -9.38 -20.58 11.17
N ASP A 102 -8.91 -20.52 12.42
CA ASP A 102 -9.50 -19.62 13.41
C ASP A 102 -9.40 -18.14 13.02
N VAL A 103 -10.43 -17.39 13.40
CA VAL A 103 -10.42 -15.93 13.34
C VAL A 103 -10.02 -15.41 14.70
N ILE A 104 -8.91 -14.67 14.74
CA ILE A 104 -8.33 -14.09 15.94
C ILE A 104 -8.45 -12.57 15.91
N GLN A 105 -8.49 -11.96 17.10
CA GLN A 105 -8.42 -10.52 17.28
C GLN A 105 -7.25 -10.25 18.22
N GLU A 106 -6.28 -9.47 17.76
CA GLU A 106 -5.18 -9.04 18.63
C GLU A 106 -5.69 -8.08 19.71
N PRO A 107 -5.23 -8.19 20.98
CA PRO A 107 -5.60 -7.27 22.04
C PRO A 107 -5.38 -5.81 21.62
N GLY A 108 -6.40 -4.97 21.79
CA GLY A 108 -6.35 -3.54 21.44
C GLY A 108 -6.48 -3.22 19.95
N LYS A 109 -6.64 -4.20 19.05
CA LYS A 109 -6.88 -3.96 17.62
C LYS A 109 -8.32 -4.29 17.22
N ALA A 110 -8.96 -3.40 16.45
CA ALA A 110 -10.32 -3.58 15.93
C ALA A 110 -10.43 -4.66 14.83
N VAL A 111 -9.32 -4.97 14.16
CA VAL A 111 -9.29 -5.82 12.96
C VAL A 111 -9.26 -7.29 13.37
N LEU A 112 -10.22 -8.07 12.86
CA LEU A 112 -10.19 -9.53 12.91
C LEU A 112 -9.25 -10.08 11.85
N ARG A 113 -8.52 -11.15 12.14
CA ARG A 113 -7.55 -11.77 11.24
C ARG A 113 -7.71 -13.28 11.17
N CYS A 114 -7.51 -13.84 9.99
CA CYS A 114 -7.34 -15.26 9.76
C CYS A 114 -5.98 -15.70 10.29
N SER A 115 -5.96 -16.64 11.25
CA SER A 115 -4.73 -17.22 11.81
C SER A 115 -4.02 -18.17 10.85
N GLY A 116 -4.66 -18.54 9.74
CA GLY A 116 -4.15 -19.51 8.78
C GLY A 116 -2.84 -19.13 8.07
N GLY A 117 -2.37 -17.87 8.16
CA GLY A 117 -1.07 -17.43 7.61
C GLY A 117 -0.75 -18.02 6.23
N LEU A 118 0.38 -18.73 6.15
CA LEU A 118 0.87 -19.41 4.93
C LEU A 118 -0.07 -20.52 4.42
N TYR A 119 -0.82 -21.17 5.30
CA TYR A 119 -1.81 -22.18 4.91
C TYR A 119 -3.01 -21.56 4.20
N CYS A 120 -3.33 -20.28 4.43
CA CYS A 120 -4.50 -19.63 3.85
C CYS A 120 -4.28 -19.29 2.36
N PRO A 121 -5.05 -19.88 1.42
CA PRO A 121 -4.89 -19.59 -0.01
C PRO A 121 -5.11 -18.11 -0.35
N ALA A 122 -6.04 -17.43 0.31
CA ALA A 122 -6.26 -16.01 0.11
C ALA A 122 -5.06 -15.17 0.55
N GLN A 123 -4.42 -15.49 1.68
CA GLN A 123 -3.24 -14.75 2.12
C GLN A 123 -2.08 -14.97 1.16
N ARG A 124 -1.83 -16.23 0.73
CA ARG A 124 -0.82 -16.55 -0.28
C ARG A 124 -1.05 -15.81 -1.60
N GLN A 125 -2.24 -15.93 -2.18
CA GLN A 125 -2.57 -15.25 -3.44
C GLN A 125 -2.39 -13.72 -3.32
N ARG A 126 -2.85 -13.11 -2.22
CA ARG A 126 -2.70 -11.67 -2.00
C ARG A 126 -1.25 -11.24 -1.75
N ALA A 127 -0.42 -12.10 -1.17
CA ALA A 127 1.01 -11.84 -1.02
C ALA A 127 1.71 -11.84 -2.40
N LEU A 128 1.35 -12.79 -3.27
CA LEU A 128 1.84 -12.83 -4.66
C LEU A 128 1.35 -11.62 -5.48
N GLU A 129 0.07 -11.25 -5.36
CA GLU A 129 -0.49 -10.03 -6.00
C GLU A 129 0.24 -8.75 -5.54
N HIS A 130 0.60 -8.68 -4.25
CA HIS A 130 1.37 -7.57 -3.72
C HIS A 130 2.78 -7.53 -4.29
N PHE A 131 3.47 -8.67 -4.32
CA PHE A 131 4.84 -8.78 -4.84
C PHE A 131 4.94 -8.26 -6.28
N VAL A 132 4.00 -8.62 -7.15
CA VAL A 132 4.02 -8.18 -8.56
C VAL A 132 3.50 -6.76 -8.77
N SER A 133 2.96 -6.11 -7.73
CA SER A 133 2.27 -4.82 -7.88
C SER A 133 3.21 -3.71 -8.37
N ARG A 134 2.64 -2.66 -8.95
CA ARG A 134 3.36 -1.51 -9.53
C ARG A 134 4.40 -0.88 -8.58
N LYS A 135 4.11 -0.88 -7.28
CA LYS A 135 4.97 -0.28 -6.27
C LYS A 135 6.02 -1.24 -5.70
N ALA A 136 5.85 -2.54 -5.95
CA ALA A 136 6.72 -3.62 -5.52
C ALA A 136 7.66 -4.02 -6.68
N MET A 137 7.47 -5.17 -7.33
CA MET A 137 8.33 -5.60 -8.44
C MET A 137 7.85 -5.13 -9.83
N ASP A 138 6.65 -4.52 -9.92
CA ASP A 138 6.04 -4.00 -11.17
C ASP A 138 6.03 -5.00 -12.33
N ILE A 139 5.60 -6.22 -12.06
CA ILE A 139 5.51 -7.28 -13.08
C ILE A 139 4.18 -7.17 -13.81
N ARG A 140 4.19 -6.44 -14.93
CA ARG A 140 3.01 -6.24 -15.78
C ARG A 140 2.56 -7.54 -16.43
N GLY A 141 1.25 -7.75 -16.48
CA GLY A 141 0.63 -8.96 -17.06
C GLY A 141 0.28 -10.04 -16.04
N LEU A 142 0.92 -10.06 -14.87
CA LEU A 142 0.56 -10.94 -13.75
C LEU A 142 -0.61 -10.35 -12.93
N GLY A 143 -1.81 -10.36 -13.51
CA GLY A 143 -3.03 -9.91 -12.82
C GLY A 143 -3.61 -10.95 -11.85
N PRO A 144 -4.53 -10.55 -10.94
CA PRO A 144 -5.14 -11.43 -9.93
C PRO A 144 -5.71 -12.75 -10.49
N LYS A 145 -6.38 -12.70 -11.66
CA LYS A 145 -6.96 -13.89 -12.30
C LYS A 145 -5.89 -14.89 -12.75
N LEU A 146 -4.76 -14.40 -13.27
CA LEU A 146 -3.68 -15.26 -13.71
C LEU A 146 -2.95 -15.86 -12.51
N ILE A 147 -2.64 -15.05 -11.49
CA ILE A 147 -2.03 -15.53 -10.25
C ILE A 147 -2.89 -16.62 -9.61
N ALA A 148 -4.21 -16.45 -9.55
CA ALA A 148 -5.12 -17.47 -9.05
C ALA A 148 -4.98 -18.80 -9.81
N LYS A 149 -4.93 -18.77 -11.16
CA LYS A 149 -4.72 -19.97 -11.99
C LYS A 149 -3.34 -20.62 -11.75
N LEU A 150 -2.29 -19.83 -11.57
CA LEU A 150 -0.93 -20.33 -11.31
C LEU A 150 -0.85 -21.03 -9.95
N VAL A 151 -1.49 -20.46 -8.92
CA VAL A 151 -1.60 -21.05 -7.59
C VAL A 151 -2.44 -22.33 -7.62
N GLU A 152 -3.60 -22.32 -8.32
CA GLU A 152 -4.47 -23.49 -8.47
C GLU A 152 -3.76 -24.67 -9.13
N LYS A 153 -2.91 -24.41 -10.12
CA LYS A 153 -2.08 -25.42 -10.78
C LYS A 153 -0.84 -25.85 -9.97
N GLY A 154 -0.58 -25.20 -8.82
CA GLY A 154 0.61 -25.45 -8.01
C GLY A 154 1.92 -25.03 -8.68
N TRP A 155 1.86 -24.14 -9.68
CA TRP A 155 3.06 -23.64 -10.37
C TRP A 155 3.75 -22.51 -9.61
N VAL A 156 2.99 -21.80 -8.77
CA VAL A 156 3.50 -20.71 -7.94
C VAL A 156 2.92 -20.86 -6.54
N GLU A 157 3.79 -21.07 -5.57
CA GLU A 157 3.46 -21.05 -4.14
C GLU A 157 4.09 -19.83 -3.45
N HIS A 158 5.31 -19.48 -3.86
CA HIS A 158 6.09 -18.37 -3.35
C HIS A 158 6.54 -17.42 -4.47
N PRO A 159 6.91 -16.17 -4.14
CA PRO A 159 7.35 -15.21 -5.15
C PRO A 159 8.54 -15.67 -6.01
N ASP A 160 9.46 -16.47 -5.47
CA ASP A 160 10.61 -16.99 -6.24
C ASP A 160 10.18 -17.95 -7.37
N ASP A 161 9.03 -18.61 -7.25
CA ASP A 161 8.51 -19.51 -8.29
C ASP A 161 8.15 -18.77 -9.58
N PHE A 162 7.81 -17.48 -9.52
CA PHE A 162 7.54 -16.70 -10.74
C PHE A 162 8.72 -16.73 -11.70
N TYR A 163 9.94 -16.71 -11.17
CA TYR A 163 11.17 -16.68 -11.95
C TYR A 163 11.58 -18.07 -12.49
N ARG A 164 10.80 -19.12 -12.18
CA ARG A 164 10.95 -20.47 -12.74
C ARG A 164 9.95 -20.78 -13.85
N LEU A 165 8.97 -19.89 -14.10
CA LEU A 165 7.96 -20.08 -15.13
C LEU A 165 8.57 -19.99 -16.52
N SER A 166 8.08 -20.81 -17.45
CA SER A 166 8.42 -20.72 -18.86
C SER A 166 7.24 -20.24 -19.71
N ALA A 167 7.55 -19.65 -20.88
CA ALA A 167 6.52 -19.23 -21.83
C ALA A 167 5.69 -20.43 -22.30
N ASP A 168 6.35 -21.58 -22.52
CA ASP A 168 5.70 -22.82 -22.95
C ASP A 168 4.67 -23.31 -21.92
N GLN A 169 4.99 -23.25 -20.63
CA GLN A 169 4.04 -23.57 -19.56
C GLN A 169 2.84 -22.64 -19.61
N LEU A 170 3.07 -21.32 -19.70
CA LEU A 170 2.00 -20.33 -19.70
C LEU A 170 1.05 -20.47 -20.90
N VAL A 171 1.55 -20.83 -22.09
CA VAL A 171 0.72 -21.02 -23.30
C VAL A 171 -0.32 -22.13 -23.13
N THR A 172 -0.08 -23.10 -22.24
CA THR A 172 -1.08 -24.15 -21.96
C THR A 172 -2.30 -23.65 -21.18
N LEU A 173 -2.28 -22.42 -20.67
CA LEU A 173 -3.41 -21.84 -19.95
C LEU A 173 -4.51 -21.39 -20.93
N GLU A 174 -5.74 -21.75 -20.63
CA GLU A 174 -6.90 -21.29 -21.38
C GLU A 174 -6.97 -19.75 -21.42
N GLY A 175 -7.05 -19.20 -22.64
CA GLY A 175 -7.04 -17.76 -22.90
C GLY A 175 -5.64 -17.13 -22.96
N MET A 176 -4.56 -17.91 -22.87
CA MET A 176 -3.18 -17.43 -23.01
C MET A 176 -2.65 -17.64 -24.43
N GLY A 177 -2.40 -16.54 -25.15
CA GLY A 177 -1.69 -16.60 -26.43
C GLY A 177 -0.17 -16.57 -26.26
N THR A 178 0.57 -17.12 -27.24
CA THR A 178 2.05 -17.16 -27.27
C THR A 178 2.68 -15.80 -26.99
N LYS A 179 2.18 -14.74 -27.63
CA LYS A 179 2.69 -13.37 -27.40
C LYS A 179 2.50 -12.90 -25.95
N SER A 180 1.35 -13.20 -25.35
CA SER A 180 1.06 -12.81 -23.96
C SER A 180 1.96 -13.55 -22.97
N ALA A 181 2.18 -14.85 -23.18
CA ALA A 181 3.10 -15.65 -22.39
C ALA A 181 4.53 -15.06 -22.42
N HIS A 182 5.06 -14.77 -23.60
CA HIS A 182 6.38 -14.15 -23.75
C HIS A 182 6.46 -12.77 -23.10
N ASN A 183 5.42 -11.94 -23.23
CA ASN A 183 5.38 -10.63 -22.58
C ASN A 183 5.45 -10.74 -21.06
N ILE A 184 4.81 -11.76 -20.46
CA ILE A 184 4.86 -12.01 -19.02
C ILE A 184 6.26 -12.44 -18.60
N ILE A 185 6.88 -13.40 -19.31
CA ILE A 185 8.25 -13.84 -19.01
C ILE A 185 9.23 -12.67 -19.13
N ASN A 186 9.11 -11.85 -20.18
CA ASN A 186 9.94 -10.66 -20.34
C ASN A 186 9.74 -9.65 -19.21
N ALA A 187 8.51 -9.48 -18.72
CA ALA A 187 8.24 -8.60 -17.57
C ALA A 187 8.83 -9.16 -16.27
N ILE A 188 8.79 -10.49 -16.07
CA ILE A 188 9.42 -11.16 -14.93
C ILE A 188 10.94 -10.96 -14.99
N GLU A 189 11.57 -11.21 -16.13
CA GLU A 189 13.01 -11.00 -16.32
C GLU A 189 13.41 -9.54 -16.10
N ALA A 190 12.67 -8.59 -16.67
CA ALA A 190 12.94 -7.17 -16.48
C ALA A 190 12.82 -6.73 -15.00
N SER A 191 11.95 -7.38 -14.22
CA SER A 191 11.78 -7.06 -12.79
C SER A 191 12.97 -7.44 -11.91
N LYS A 192 13.89 -8.28 -12.41
CA LYS A 192 15.10 -8.66 -11.66
C LYS A 192 15.96 -7.45 -11.32
N ASN A 193 15.99 -6.44 -12.18
CA ASN A 193 16.60 -5.16 -11.86
C ASN A 193 15.58 -4.29 -11.10
N THR A 194 15.82 -4.09 -9.81
CA THR A 194 14.92 -3.34 -8.91
C THR A 194 15.73 -2.43 -7.98
N THR A 195 15.10 -1.91 -6.92
CA THR A 195 15.77 -1.19 -5.84
C THR A 195 15.53 -1.91 -4.51
N LEU A 196 16.48 -1.81 -3.56
CA LEU A 196 16.33 -2.40 -2.22
C LEU A 196 15.01 -1.98 -1.52
N PRO A 197 14.58 -0.70 -1.52
CA PRO A 197 13.27 -0.30 -0.97
C PRO A 197 12.09 -1.05 -1.59
N ARG A 198 12.10 -1.21 -2.93
CA ARG A 198 11.02 -1.90 -3.65
C ARG A 198 11.02 -3.38 -3.34
N PHE A 199 12.20 -3.99 -3.26
CA PHE A 199 12.36 -5.39 -2.88
C PHE A 199 11.83 -5.63 -1.46
N LEU A 200 12.26 -4.84 -0.47
CA LEU A 200 11.78 -4.92 0.92
C LEU A 200 10.27 -4.74 1.02
N TYR A 201 9.73 -3.75 0.29
CA TYR A 201 8.29 -3.54 0.21
C TYR A 201 7.59 -4.76 -0.41
N ALA A 202 8.14 -5.35 -1.47
CA ALA A 202 7.60 -6.52 -2.16
C ALA A 202 7.51 -7.78 -1.26
N LEU A 203 8.45 -7.95 -0.32
CA LEU A 203 8.43 -9.06 0.65
C LEU A 203 7.17 -9.04 1.54
N GLY A 204 6.51 -7.90 1.68
CA GLY A 204 5.23 -7.81 2.38
C GLY A 204 5.32 -8.04 3.89
N ILE A 205 6.44 -7.63 4.51
CA ILE A 205 6.68 -7.70 5.95
C ILE A 205 5.55 -6.94 6.68
N PRO A 206 4.93 -7.50 7.74
CA PRO A 206 3.87 -6.83 8.47
C PRO A 206 4.27 -5.43 8.95
N GLU A 207 3.38 -4.45 8.76
CA GLU A 207 3.57 -3.02 9.08
C GLU A 207 4.69 -2.29 8.29
N VAL A 208 5.42 -2.97 7.40
CA VAL A 208 6.42 -2.33 6.54
C VAL A 208 5.76 -1.86 5.24
N GLY A 209 5.47 -0.55 5.20
CA GLY A 209 5.01 0.14 3.98
C GLY A 209 6.16 0.66 3.12
N GLU A 210 5.83 1.36 2.02
CA GLU A 210 6.83 1.95 1.11
C GLU A 210 7.82 2.88 1.83
N VAL A 211 7.30 3.72 2.74
CA VAL A 211 8.11 4.69 3.48
C VAL A 211 9.08 3.99 4.42
N THR A 212 8.59 3.01 5.18
CA THR A 212 9.41 2.21 6.10
C THR A 212 10.46 1.41 5.35
N ALA A 213 10.11 0.82 4.21
CA ALA A 213 11.06 0.09 3.36
C ALA A 213 12.18 1.01 2.84
N GLU A 214 11.85 2.26 2.48
CA GLU A 214 12.83 3.26 2.05
C GLU A 214 13.73 3.70 3.21
N GLN A 215 13.17 3.93 4.40
CA GLN A 215 13.94 4.28 5.62
C GLN A 215 14.90 3.15 6.02
N LEU A 216 14.44 1.89 6.00
CA LEU A 216 15.29 0.73 6.27
C LEU A 216 16.45 0.64 5.29
N ALA A 217 16.15 0.73 3.99
CA ALA A 217 17.16 0.66 2.95
C ALA A 217 18.20 1.80 3.06
N GLN A 218 17.77 3.01 3.38
CA GLN A 218 18.66 4.17 3.57
C GLN A 218 19.51 4.05 4.84
N HIS A 219 18.95 3.52 5.93
CA HIS A 219 19.66 3.38 7.20
C HIS A 219 20.71 2.26 7.17
N PHE A 220 20.34 1.09 6.65
CA PHE A 220 21.20 -0.09 6.69
C PHE A 220 22.05 -0.30 5.43
N GLY A 221 21.64 0.26 4.29
CA GLY A 221 22.35 0.17 3.01
C GLY A 221 22.24 -1.16 2.27
N THR A 222 22.36 -2.28 2.99
CA THR A 222 22.31 -3.63 2.40
C THR A 222 21.19 -4.48 2.98
N LEU A 223 20.74 -5.48 2.21
CA LEU A 223 19.74 -6.43 2.68
C LEU A 223 20.29 -7.26 3.85
N GLU A 224 21.55 -7.66 3.78
CA GLU A 224 22.22 -8.47 4.81
C GLU A 224 22.24 -7.74 6.15
N ALA A 225 22.54 -6.44 6.16
CA ALA A 225 22.54 -5.62 7.36
C ALA A 225 21.14 -5.55 7.99
N ILE A 226 20.09 -5.41 7.17
CA ILE A 226 18.69 -5.41 7.64
C ILE A 226 18.31 -6.78 8.21
N MET A 227 18.69 -7.87 7.53
CA MET A 227 18.36 -9.24 7.94
C MET A 227 19.03 -9.62 9.27
N GLN A 228 20.18 -9.03 9.58
CA GLN A 228 20.95 -9.29 10.80
C GLN A 228 20.64 -8.31 11.95
N ALA A 229 19.90 -7.22 11.68
CA ALA A 229 19.58 -6.22 12.68
C ALA A 229 18.74 -6.81 13.83
N ASP A 230 19.03 -6.37 15.06
CA ASP A 230 18.20 -6.65 16.22
C ASP A 230 17.10 -5.59 16.38
N GLU A 231 16.19 -5.81 17.34
CA GLU A 231 15.07 -4.89 17.57
C GLU A 231 15.56 -3.47 17.94
N ALA A 232 16.63 -3.36 18.73
CA ALA A 232 17.20 -2.09 19.15
C ALA A 232 17.78 -1.28 17.97
N ALA A 233 18.50 -1.93 17.05
CA ALA A 233 19.00 -1.28 15.84
C ALA A 233 17.87 -0.82 14.92
N LEU A 234 16.80 -1.61 14.82
CA LEU A 234 15.63 -1.25 14.01
C LEU A 234 14.85 -0.08 14.61
N GLU A 235 14.70 -0.02 15.94
CA GLU A 235 14.07 1.11 16.65
C GLU A 235 14.86 2.42 16.54
N ALA A 236 16.14 2.37 16.17
CA ALA A 236 16.95 3.57 15.88
C ALA A 236 16.58 4.23 14.54
N VAL A 237 15.82 3.54 13.68
CA VAL A 237 15.32 4.08 12.41
C VAL A 237 14.10 4.97 12.69
N GLU A 238 14.06 6.15 12.07
CA GLU A 238 12.93 7.07 12.17
C GLU A 238 11.60 6.36 11.83
N ASP A 239 10.57 6.61 12.63
CA ASP A 239 9.22 6.03 12.51
C ASP A 239 9.10 4.51 12.68
N ILE A 240 10.17 3.81 13.13
CA ILE A 240 10.10 2.39 13.50
C ILE A 240 9.95 2.26 15.02
N GLY A 241 8.76 1.82 15.45
CA GLY A 241 8.48 1.47 16.85
C GLY A 241 8.66 -0.02 17.15
N PRO A 242 8.52 -0.43 18.42
CA PRO A 242 8.80 -1.80 18.88
C PRO A 242 7.98 -2.87 18.16
N VAL A 243 6.72 -2.58 17.82
CA VAL A 243 5.86 -3.52 17.07
C VAL A 243 6.41 -3.79 15.67
N VAL A 244 6.91 -2.76 14.98
CA VAL A 244 7.44 -2.88 13.62
C VAL A 244 8.80 -3.57 13.66
N ALA A 245 9.68 -3.17 14.59
CA ALA A 245 10.97 -3.82 14.82
C ALA A 245 10.80 -5.32 15.08
N HIS A 246 9.91 -5.69 16.01
CA HIS A 246 9.60 -7.09 16.31
C HIS A 246 9.11 -7.87 15.08
N ASN A 247 8.22 -7.28 14.27
CA ASN A 247 7.72 -7.92 13.06
C ASN A 247 8.83 -8.15 12.02
N ILE A 248 9.75 -7.20 11.86
CA ILE A 248 10.88 -7.30 10.94
C ILE A 248 11.83 -8.42 11.37
N VAL A 249 12.26 -8.43 12.64
CA VAL A 249 13.13 -9.47 13.20
C VAL A 249 12.47 -10.85 13.09
N THR A 250 11.20 -10.94 13.49
CA THR A 250 10.44 -12.18 13.40
C THR A 250 10.36 -12.68 11.97
N PHE A 251 10.10 -11.80 10.99
CA PHE A 251 10.03 -12.15 9.58
C PHE A 251 11.35 -12.72 9.06
N PHE A 252 12.49 -12.03 9.29
CA PHE A 252 13.79 -12.46 8.78
C PHE A 252 14.36 -13.67 9.51
N ARG A 253 13.91 -13.97 10.73
CA ARG A 253 14.26 -15.20 11.46
C ARG A 253 13.49 -16.44 11.00
N GLN A 254 12.41 -16.30 10.24
CA GLN A 254 11.68 -17.46 9.73
C GLN A 254 12.47 -18.19 8.63
N PRO A 255 12.77 -19.50 8.76
CA PRO A 255 13.52 -20.24 7.75
C PRO A 255 12.87 -20.24 6.36
N VAL A 256 11.52 -20.24 6.31
CA VAL A 256 10.78 -20.19 5.04
C VAL A 256 11.03 -18.86 4.32
N ASN A 257 11.00 -17.73 5.03
CA ASN A 257 11.24 -16.42 4.43
C ASN A 257 12.68 -16.29 3.94
N GLN A 258 13.65 -16.78 4.72
CA GLN A 258 15.06 -16.81 4.31
C GLN A 258 15.24 -17.63 3.02
N LYS A 259 14.60 -18.79 2.92
CA LYS A 259 14.64 -19.63 1.72
C LYS A 259 14.04 -18.93 0.49
N VAL A 260 12.89 -18.25 0.65
CA VAL A 260 12.27 -17.48 -0.44
C VAL A 260 13.18 -16.33 -0.88
N ILE A 261 13.74 -15.56 0.06
CA ILE A 261 14.69 -14.48 -0.25
C ILE A 261 15.91 -15.03 -1.00
N GLN A 262 16.46 -16.16 -0.55
CA GLN A 262 17.58 -16.80 -1.23
C GLN A 262 17.19 -17.25 -2.66
N GLY A 263 16.00 -17.84 -2.84
CA GLY A 263 15.50 -18.21 -4.16
C GLY A 263 15.34 -17.02 -5.10
N LEU A 264 14.86 -15.88 -4.59
CA LEU A 264 14.76 -14.62 -5.31
C LEU A 264 16.13 -14.07 -5.74
N LEU A 265 17.12 -14.10 -4.84
CA LEU A 265 18.50 -13.68 -5.15
C LEU A 265 19.15 -14.62 -6.17
N GLN A 266 18.97 -15.94 -6.02
CA GLN A 266 19.47 -16.94 -6.97
C GLN A 266 18.82 -16.83 -8.36
N ALA A 267 17.58 -16.35 -8.44
CA ALA A 267 16.93 -16.04 -9.71
C ALA A 267 17.55 -14.84 -10.44
N GLY A 268 18.47 -14.11 -9.79
CA GLY A 268 19.20 -12.98 -10.37
C GLY A 268 18.60 -11.61 -10.06
N ILE A 269 17.71 -11.51 -9.06
CA ILE A 269 17.25 -10.20 -8.59
C ILE A 269 18.43 -9.45 -7.98
N HIS A 270 18.57 -8.19 -8.39
CA HIS A 270 19.64 -7.30 -7.97
C HIS A 270 19.15 -5.85 -7.93
N TRP A 271 19.93 -5.03 -7.24
CA TRP A 271 19.78 -3.59 -7.15
C TRP A 271 21.17 -2.98 -6.95
N ASP A 272 21.31 -1.70 -7.23
CA ASP A 272 22.54 -0.98 -6.94
C ASP A 272 22.73 -0.84 -5.42
N ASP A 273 23.98 -0.91 -4.98
CA ASP A 273 24.34 -0.71 -3.58
C ASP A 273 23.88 0.67 -3.10
N ILE A 274 23.15 0.68 -1.98
CA ILE A 274 22.83 1.92 -1.29
C ILE A 274 23.98 2.17 -0.34
N HIS A 275 24.84 3.12 -0.69
CA HIS A 275 25.77 3.66 0.28
C HIS A 275 24.95 4.46 1.30
N PRO A 276 24.82 3.99 2.57
CA PRO A 276 24.20 4.79 3.60
C PRO A 276 25.01 6.06 3.65
N SER A 277 24.37 7.18 3.36
CA SER A 277 25.05 8.46 3.38
C SER A 277 25.41 8.78 4.84
N LYS A 278 26.60 8.32 5.26
CA LYS A 278 27.32 8.91 6.40
C LYS A 278 27.55 10.41 6.17
N ASP A 279 27.37 10.86 4.92
CA ASP A 279 27.48 12.25 4.45
C ASP A 279 26.12 12.92 4.15
N ALA A 280 25.01 12.51 4.78
CA ALA A 280 23.83 13.39 4.90
C ALA A 280 24.12 14.63 5.79
N ALA A 281 25.36 14.75 6.29
CA ALA A 281 26.01 15.99 6.71
C ALA A 281 26.75 16.69 5.54
N SER A 282 26.26 16.61 4.30
CA SER A 282 26.47 17.68 3.32
C SER A 282 25.77 18.93 3.87
N SER A 283 26.50 19.64 4.72
CA SER A 283 26.17 20.87 5.40
C SER A 283 26.04 22.08 4.45
N ALA A 284 25.52 21.87 3.23
CA ALA A 284 25.36 22.93 2.22
C ALA A 284 24.07 22.85 1.38
N SER A 285 23.20 21.85 1.56
CA SER A 285 21.87 21.85 0.91
C SER A 285 20.89 22.68 1.74
N PHE A 286 20.24 23.66 1.12
CA PHE A 286 19.20 24.49 1.75
C PHE A 286 18.04 23.66 2.34
N PHE A 287 17.80 22.46 1.81
CA PHE A 287 16.67 21.61 2.16
C PHE A 287 16.99 20.51 3.18
N ALA A 288 18.26 20.33 3.56
CA ALA A 288 18.67 19.27 4.47
C ALA A 288 17.98 19.41 5.85
N GLY A 289 17.35 18.33 6.32
CA GLY A 289 16.62 18.28 7.60
C GLY A 289 15.34 19.13 7.63
N LYS A 290 14.91 19.72 6.51
CA LYS A 290 13.73 20.60 6.45
C LYS A 290 12.48 19.82 6.08
N THR A 291 11.37 20.15 6.73
CA THR A 291 10.05 19.64 6.37
C THR A 291 9.43 20.48 5.27
N VAL A 292 9.24 19.89 4.09
CA VAL A 292 8.78 20.60 2.89
C VAL A 292 7.43 20.06 2.41
N VAL A 293 6.52 20.94 1.99
CA VAL A 293 5.23 20.55 1.39
C VAL A 293 5.14 21.07 -0.04
N LEU A 294 4.89 20.17 -0.99
CA LEU A 294 4.62 20.52 -2.39
C LEU A 294 3.12 20.76 -2.62
N THR A 295 2.77 21.90 -3.19
CA THR A 295 1.40 22.25 -3.58
C THR A 295 1.33 22.90 -4.97
N GLY A 296 0.22 22.73 -5.66
CA GLY A 296 0.08 23.15 -7.06
C GLY A 296 0.78 22.20 -8.05
N THR A 297 0.78 22.61 -9.31
CA THR A 297 1.44 21.96 -10.44
C THR A 297 2.74 22.69 -10.76
N LEU A 298 3.84 21.95 -10.91
CA LEU A 298 5.13 22.46 -11.37
C LEU A 298 5.21 22.26 -12.90
N HIS A 299 5.78 23.23 -13.61
CA HIS A 299 5.95 23.20 -15.07
C HIS A 299 7.19 22.42 -15.51
N THR A 300 8.26 22.48 -14.72
CA THR A 300 9.59 21.98 -15.09
C THR A 300 9.82 20.51 -14.75
N MET A 301 9.04 19.95 -13.82
CA MET A 301 9.12 18.55 -13.42
C MET A 301 7.81 18.07 -12.81
N THR A 302 7.61 16.77 -12.77
CA THR A 302 6.47 16.16 -12.07
C THR A 302 6.61 16.31 -10.56
N ARG A 303 5.49 16.25 -9.85
CA ARG A 303 5.49 16.28 -8.37
C ARG A 303 6.30 15.13 -7.76
N ASP A 304 6.30 13.96 -8.40
CA ASP A 304 7.02 12.80 -7.91
C ASP A 304 8.54 12.96 -8.10
N GLU A 305 8.97 13.53 -9.23
CA GLU A 305 10.38 13.91 -9.46
C GLU A 305 10.85 14.98 -8.47
N ALA A 306 10.04 16.02 -8.25
CA ALA A 306 10.35 17.06 -7.26
C ALA A 306 10.49 16.47 -5.85
N LYS A 307 9.61 15.53 -5.49
CA LYS A 307 9.67 14.82 -4.21
C LYS A 307 10.93 13.97 -4.09
N ALA A 308 11.32 13.26 -5.16
CA ALA A 308 12.55 12.47 -5.19
C ALA A 308 13.80 13.36 -5.03
N ARG A 309 13.86 14.50 -5.74
CA ARG A 309 14.98 15.46 -5.62
C ARG A 309 15.09 16.06 -4.21
N LEU A 310 13.97 16.49 -3.62
CA LEU A 310 13.95 17.01 -2.25
C LEU A 310 14.41 15.97 -1.22
N LYS A 311 13.96 14.71 -1.37
CA LYS A 311 14.41 13.61 -0.53
C LYS A 311 15.91 13.34 -0.69
N ALA A 312 16.42 13.35 -1.92
CA ALA A 312 17.85 13.16 -2.20
C ALA A 312 18.71 14.26 -1.56
N LEU A 313 18.15 15.46 -1.37
CA LEU A 313 18.77 16.58 -0.66
C LEU A 313 18.55 16.56 0.86
N GLY A 314 18.00 15.48 1.41
CA GLY A 314 17.79 15.29 2.85
C GLY A 314 16.55 15.99 3.42
N ALA A 315 15.57 16.36 2.59
CA ALA A 315 14.34 17.02 3.04
C ALA A 315 13.23 16.00 3.38
N HIS A 316 12.46 16.28 4.44
CA HIS A 316 11.27 15.51 4.81
C HIS A 316 10.05 16.04 4.04
N VAL A 317 9.65 15.37 2.96
CA VAL A 317 8.52 15.83 2.13
C VAL A 317 7.19 15.30 2.65
N THR A 318 6.32 16.20 3.13
CA THR A 318 5.01 15.86 3.69
C THR A 318 3.85 16.35 2.83
N ASN A 319 2.67 15.76 3.00
CA ASN A 319 1.48 16.08 2.21
C ASN A 319 0.58 17.17 2.84
N SER A 320 0.84 17.56 4.09
CA SER A 320 0.02 18.49 4.85
C SER A 320 0.87 19.60 5.47
N VAL A 321 0.42 20.84 5.32
CA VAL A 321 1.03 21.98 6.01
C VAL A 321 0.65 21.92 7.49
N SER A 322 1.66 21.96 8.35
CA SER A 322 1.55 21.98 9.81
C SER A 322 2.50 23.02 10.40
N ARG A 323 2.44 23.27 11.70
CA ARG A 323 3.42 24.15 12.38
C ARG A 323 4.86 23.64 12.33
N LYS A 324 5.05 22.34 12.03
CA LYS A 324 6.38 21.72 11.85
C LYS A 324 6.90 21.86 10.41
N THR A 325 6.13 22.41 9.49
CA THR A 325 6.54 22.60 8.10
C THR A 325 7.44 23.83 8.01
N ASP A 326 8.67 23.65 7.55
CA ASP A 326 9.62 24.75 7.34
C ASP A 326 9.30 25.55 6.07
N PHE A 327 8.95 24.88 4.97
CA PHE A 327 8.69 25.53 3.69
C PHE A 327 7.54 24.89 2.90
N VAL A 328 6.85 25.71 2.11
CA VAL A 328 5.88 25.25 1.12
C VAL A 328 6.34 25.66 -0.28
N ILE A 329 6.50 24.70 -1.18
CA ILE A 329 6.76 24.96 -2.59
C ILE A 329 5.43 25.03 -3.32
N ALA A 330 5.12 26.20 -3.88
CA ALA A 330 3.86 26.51 -4.51
C ALA A 330 4.03 26.69 -6.02
N GLY A 331 3.56 25.71 -6.79
CA GLY A 331 3.36 25.83 -8.24
C GLY A 331 2.01 26.45 -8.59
N GLU A 332 1.62 26.39 -9.86
CA GLU A 332 0.33 26.89 -10.30
C GLU A 332 -0.84 26.20 -9.58
N LYS A 333 -1.90 26.97 -9.28
CA LYS A 333 -3.11 26.48 -8.60
C LYS A 333 -2.84 25.86 -7.21
N ALA A 334 -1.84 26.39 -6.48
CA ALA A 334 -1.43 25.95 -5.14
C ALA A 334 -2.53 25.92 -4.04
N GLY A 335 -3.69 26.56 -4.28
CA GLY A 335 -4.95 26.29 -3.59
C GLY A 335 -4.90 26.32 -2.05
N SER A 336 -5.58 25.35 -1.42
CA SER A 336 -5.81 25.35 0.04
C SER A 336 -4.58 25.18 0.93
N LYS A 337 -3.48 24.62 0.41
CA LYS A 337 -2.24 24.45 1.19
C LYS A 337 -1.42 25.74 1.23
N LEU A 338 -1.43 26.52 0.15
CA LEU A 338 -0.84 27.87 0.13
C LEU A 338 -1.54 28.78 1.14
N ALA A 339 -2.87 28.80 1.12
CA ALA A 339 -3.65 29.57 2.09
C ALA A 339 -3.33 29.16 3.55
N LYS A 340 -3.18 27.85 3.82
CA LYS A 340 -2.82 27.35 5.15
C LYS A 340 -1.39 27.73 5.55
N ALA A 341 -0.44 27.74 4.61
CA ALA A 341 0.93 28.17 4.86
C ALA A 341 0.98 29.66 5.24
N GLN A 342 0.26 30.50 4.48
CA GLN A 342 0.15 31.94 4.75
C GLN A 342 -0.49 32.21 6.13
N GLN A 343 -1.55 31.49 6.49
CA GLN A 343 -2.19 31.60 7.80
C GLN A 343 -1.27 31.23 8.96
N LEU A 344 -0.37 30.27 8.75
CA LEU A 344 0.57 29.79 9.76
C LEU A 344 1.91 30.54 9.74
N GLY A 345 2.07 31.53 8.85
CA GLY A 345 3.32 32.28 8.70
C GLY A 345 4.49 31.46 8.15
N ILE A 346 4.20 30.37 7.43
CA ILE A 346 5.22 29.45 6.92
C ILE A 346 5.73 29.99 5.57
N PRO A 347 7.07 30.12 5.39
CA PRO A 347 7.66 30.57 4.13
C PRO A 347 7.20 29.77 2.91
N VAL A 348 6.93 30.49 1.81
CA VAL A 348 6.49 29.91 0.54
C VAL A 348 7.53 30.20 -0.54
N LEU A 349 7.99 29.16 -1.22
CA LEU A 349 8.84 29.26 -2.40
C LEU A 349 8.00 29.05 -3.65
N ASN A 350 8.15 29.91 -4.65
CA ASN A 350 7.62 29.63 -5.98
C ASN A 350 8.52 28.61 -6.73
N GLU A 351 8.07 28.13 -7.88
CA GLU A 351 8.82 27.13 -8.66
C GLU A 351 10.23 27.60 -9.04
N GLN A 352 10.40 28.87 -9.42
CA GLN A 352 11.70 29.42 -9.78
C GLN A 352 12.66 29.44 -8.59
N GLN A 353 12.21 29.92 -7.44
CA GLN A 353 12.99 29.93 -6.20
C GLN A 353 13.33 28.51 -5.73
N PHE A 354 12.43 27.55 -5.95
CA PHE A 354 12.70 26.14 -5.68
C PHE A 354 13.84 25.62 -6.56
N LEU A 355 13.82 25.89 -7.86
CA LEU A 355 14.87 25.48 -8.80
C LEU A 355 16.23 26.13 -8.48
N GLU A 356 16.24 27.40 -8.10
CA GLU A 356 17.46 28.10 -7.66
C GLU A 356 18.07 27.43 -6.42
N LYS A 357 17.24 27.09 -5.44
CA LYS A 357 17.67 26.42 -4.20
C LYS A 357 18.00 24.93 -4.38
N LEU A 358 17.59 24.32 -5.49
CA LEU A 358 17.96 22.96 -5.85
C LEU A 358 19.40 22.82 -6.39
N GLY A 359 20.09 23.94 -6.66
CA GLY A 359 21.48 23.92 -7.14
C GLY A 359 21.67 24.32 -8.60
N GLY A 360 20.81 25.23 -9.11
CA GLY A 360 21.07 26.05 -10.30
C GLY A 360 21.64 25.35 -11.55
N GLN A 361 20.76 24.81 -12.39
CA GLN A 361 20.94 24.89 -13.83
C GLN A 361 19.66 25.43 -14.44
N THR A 362 19.66 26.74 -14.66
CA THR A 362 18.81 27.40 -15.66
C THR A 362 19.78 27.76 -16.80
N PRO A 363 19.35 27.65 -18.07
CA PRO A 363 20.19 27.27 -19.21
C PRO A 363 21.39 28.18 -19.48
#